data_AF-A0A2T0QIS4-F1
#
_entry.id   AF-A0A2T0QIS4-F1
#
_cell.length_a   1.000
_cell.length_b   1.000
_cell.length_c   1.000
_cell.angle_alpha   90.00
_cell.angle_beta   90.00
_cell.angle_gamma   90.00
#
_symmetry.space_group_name_H-M   'P 1'
#
loop_
_entity.id
_entity.type
_entity.pdbx_description
1 polymer ?
#
loop_
_entity_poly.entity_id
_entity_poly.type
_entity_poly.pdbx_seq_one_letter_code
_entity_poly.pdbx_strand_id
1 'polypeptide(L)' 'MDLNFTPEEEAFRQQVVRFLNDKLPARLSSKVRNGLRLTRDDMAEWHAILNE' A
#
# COMPACT_ATOMS: atom_id res chain seq x y z
N MET A 1 20.94 1.33 -17.05
CA MET A 1 20.09 2.30 -16.35
C MET A 1 20.09 1.85 -14.91
N ASP A 2 20.85 2.53 -14.04
CA ASP A 2 20.89 2.18 -12.62
C ASP A 2 19.56 2.59 -11.99
N LEU A 3 18.75 1.59 -11.65
CA LEU A 3 17.44 1.71 -10.99
C LEU A 3 17.59 1.49 -9.48
N ASN A 4 18.70 1.98 -8.91
CA ASN A 4 18.91 1.90 -7.48
C ASN A 4 18.26 3.11 -6.83
N PHE A 5 17.38 2.85 -5.86
CA PHE A 5 16.83 3.89 -5.02
C PHE A 5 17.95 4.58 -4.24
N THR A 6 17.87 5.89 -4.07
CA THR A 6 18.75 6.59 -3.13
C THR A 6 18.46 6.11 -1.70
N PRO A 7 19.40 6.30 -0.75
CA PRO A 7 19.15 5.96 0.65
C PRO A 7 17.88 6.60 1.22
N GLU A 8 17.55 7.81 0.79
CA GLU A 8 16.34 8.53 1.19
C GLU A 8 15.07 7.88 0.62
N GLU A 9 15.11 7.45 -0.63
CA GLU A 9 14.00 6.74 -1.27
C GLU A 9 13.75 5.37 -0.63
N GLU A 10 14.80 4.64 -0.27
CA GLU A 10 14.67 3.37 0.44
C GLU A 10 14.14 3.59 1.88
N ALA A 11 14.57 4.65 2.56
CA ALA A 11 14.01 5.03 3.87
C ALA A 11 12.51 5.36 3.77
N PHE A 12 12.10 6.13 2.75
CA PHE A 12 10.69 6.41 2.49
C PHE A 12 9.91 5.14 2.17
N ARG A 13 10.46 4.25 1.34
CA ARG A 13 9.86 2.96 1.03
C ARG A 13 9.61 2.11 2.27
N GLN A 14 10.57 2.06 3.19
CA GLN A 14 10.40 1.35 4.45
C GLN A 14 9.27 1.94 5.30
N GLN A 15 9.12 3.27 5.31
CA GLN A 15 8.00 3.93 6.00
C GLN A 15 6.66 3.53 5.38
N VAL A 16 6.55 3.56 4.05
CA VAL A 16 5.34 3.15 3.33
C VAL A 16 5.02 1.67 3.58
N VAL A 17 6.01 0.78 3.52
CA VAL A 17 5.79 -0.66 3.78
C VAL A 17 5.30 -0.90 5.21
N ARG A 18 5.87 -0.20 6.20
CA ARG A 18 5.40 -0.29 7.59
C ARG A 18 3.96 0.21 7.74
N PHE A 19 3.66 1.39 7.20
CA PHE A 19 2.31 1.93 7.19
C PHE A 19 1.30 0.96 6.56
N LEU A 20 1.64 0.37 5.41
CA LEU A 20 0.78 -0.61 4.75
C LEU A 20 0.63 -1.88 5.60
N ASN A 21 1.68 -2.41 6.21
CA ASN A 21 1.55 -3.61 7.06
C ASN A 21 0.69 -3.36 8.30
N ASP A 22 0.76 -2.15 8.87
CA ASP A 22 0.04 -1.81 10.10
C ASP A 22 -1.43 -1.45 9.82
N LYS A 23 -1.71 -0.78 8.70
CA LYS A 23 -3.01 -0.18 8.40
C LYS A 23 -3.80 -0.90 7.31
N LEU A 24 -3.17 -1.63 6.39
CA LEU A 24 -3.85 -2.28 5.27
C LEU A 24 -4.38 -3.67 5.65
N PRO A 25 -5.70 -3.90 5.60
CA PRO A 25 -6.25 -5.23 5.86
C PRO A 25 -5.75 -6.26 4.84
N ALA A 26 -5.41 -7.46 5.32
CA ALA A 26 -4.91 -8.56 4.48
C ALA A 26 -5.87 -8.92 3.32
N ARG A 27 -7.19 -8.77 3.52
CA ARG A 27 -8.20 -8.99 2.47
C ARG A 27 -8.03 -8.02 1.29
N LEU A 28 -7.74 -6.74 1.58
CA LEU A 28 -7.61 -5.69 0.57
C LEU A 28 -6.26 -5.84 -0.14
N SER A 29 -5.19 -6.11 0.61
CA SER A 29 -3.87 -6.45 0.06
C SER A 29 -3.92 -7.65 -0.88
N SER A 30 -4.63 -8.71 -0.50
CA SER A 30 -4.81 -9.91 -1.33
C SER A 30 -5.56 -9.61 -2.63
N LYS A 31 -6.62 -8.79 -2.58
CA LYS A 31 -7.36 -8.37 -3.78
C LYS A 31 -6.47 -7.61 -4.75
N VAL A 32 -5.70 -6.63 -4.26
CA VAL A 32 -4.77 -5.84 -5.09
C VAL A 32 -3.67 -6.72 -5.67
N ARG A 33 -3.04 -7.57 -4.85
CA ARG A 33 -1.96 -8.48 -5.27
C ARG A 33 -2.41 -9.45 -6.37
N ASN A 34 -3.64 -9.95 -6.27
CA ASN A 34 -4.20 -10.90 -7.22
C ASN A 34 -4.92 -10.23 -8.39
N GLY A 35 -4.90 -8.89 -8.49
CA GLY A 35 -5.61 -8.16 -9.54
C GLY A 35 -7.12 -8.36 -9.53
N LEU A 36 -7.71 -8.69 -8.37
CA LEU A 36 -9.14 -8.88 -8.22
C LEU A 36 -9.86 -7.54 -8.29
N ARG A 37 -11.12 -7.56 -8.75
CA ARG A 37 -11.96 -6.36 -8.74
C ARG A 37 -12.18 -5.87 -7.31
N LEU A 38 -11.87 -4.60 -7.08
CA LEU A 38 -12.20 -3.89 -5.86
C LEU A 38 -13.66 -3.43 -5.92
N THR A 39 -14.39 -3.64 -4.83
CA THR A 39 -15.75 -3.09 -4.68
C THR A 39 -15.68 -1.62 -4.30
N ARG A 40 -16.84 -0.95 -4.30
CA ARG A 40 -16.95 0.42 -3.77
C ARG A 40 -16.46 0.51 -2.32
N ASP A 41 -16.79 -0.47 -1.50
CA ASP A 41 -16.43 -0.48 -0.07
C ASP A 41 -14.92 -0.68 0.12
N ASP A 42 -14.30 -1.55 -0.69
CA ASP A 42 -12.85 -1.72 -0.70
C ASP A 42 -12.13 -0.40 -1.03
N MET A 43 -12.65 0.34 -2.02
CA MET A 43 -12.10 1.65 -2.41
C MET A 43 -12.33 2.71 -1.33
N ALA A 44 -13.51 2.75 -0.70
CA ALA A 44 -13.82 3.69 0.37
C ALA A 44 -12.92 3.46 1.60
N GLU A 45 -12.71 2.20 1.97
CA GLU A 45 -11.79 1.81 3.04
C GLU A 45 -10.34 2.14 2.70
N TRP A 46 -9.91 1.91 1.46
CA TRP A 46 -8.58 2.32 1.00
C TRP A 46 -8.37 3.83 1.16
N HIS A 47 -9.33 4.65 0.74
CA HIS A 47 -9.27 6.10 0.92
C HIS A 47 -9.33 6.53 2.38
N ALA A 48 -10.07 5.81 3.24
CA ALA A 48 -10.11 6.09 4.67
C ALA A 48 -8.74 5.83 5.33
N ILE A 49 -8.08 4.71 4.98
CA ILE A 49 -6.74 4.37 5.48
C ILE A 49 -5.72 5.44 5.07
N LEU A 50 -5.78 5.94 3.83
CA LEU A 50 -4.84 6.95 3.33
C LEU A 50 -5.03 8.36 3.91
N ASN A 51 -6.18 8.66 4.51
CA ASN A 51 -6.54 9.99 5.02
C ASN A 51 -6.49 10.09 6.56
N GLU A 52 -5.99 9.07 7.25
CA GLU A 52 -5.76 9.08 8.70
C GLU A 52 -4.50 9.88 9.08
#